data_AF-A0A248VF31-F1
#
_entry.id   AF-A0A248VF31-F1
#
_cell.length_a   1.000
_cell.length_b   1.000
_cell.length_c   1.000
_cell.angle_alpha   90.00
_cell.angle_beta   90.00
_cell.angle_gamma   90.00
#
_symmetry.space_group_name_H-M   'P 1'
#
loop_
_entity.id
_entity.type
_entity.pdbx_description
1 polymer ?
#
loop_
_entity_poly.entity_id
_entity_poly.type
_entity_poly.pdbx_seq_one_letter_code
_entity_poly.pdbx_strand_id
1 'polypeptide(L)' 'MFQDKAVALEVSKRMLKINGSLDETIAFVQAHCSNEELEDFKHAMGEVMYMVFEKVLIPVYKRHPELIPEGQRVSGITD' A
#
# COMPACT_ATOMS: atom_id res chain seq x y z
N MET A 1 13.49 8.97 7.10
CA MET A 1 12.03 9.15 6.96
C MET A 1 11.61 10.51 7.54
N PHE A 2 10.45 11.07 7.13
CA PHE A 2 10.00 12.45 7.39
C PHE A 2 9.86 12.79 8.88
N GLN A 3 10.36 13.96 9.30
CA GLN A 3 10.23 14.42 10.69
C GLN A 3 8.89 15.14 10.95
N ASP A 4 8.38 15.87 9.96
CA ASP A 4 7.10 16.56 10.06
C ASP A 4 5.95 15.55 9.94
N LYS A 5 5.09 15.51 10.96
CA LYS A 5 3.94 14.60 11.01
C LYS A 5 2.87 14.92 9.97
N ALA A 6 2.61 16.19 9.68
CA ALA A 6 1.63 16.58 8.68
C ALA A 6 2.08 16.13 7.28
N VAL A 7 3.38 16.25 6.98
CA VAL A 7 3.97 15.70 5.75
C VAL A 7 3.84 14.18 5.73
N ALA A 8 4.20 13.50 6.81
CA ALA A 8 4.09 12.05 6.91
C ALA A 8 2.65 11.54 6.69
N LEU A 9 1.66 12.20 7.30
CA LEU A 9 0.24 11.88 7.14
C LEU A 9 -0.22 12.05 5.68
N GLU A 10 0.16 13.14 5.03
CA GLU A 10 -0.23 13.41 3.65
C GLU A 10 0.42 12.41 2.68
N VAL A 11 1.69 12.05 2.90
CA VAL A 11 2.35 10.99 2.12
C VAL A 11 1.66 9.65 2.34
N SER A 12 1.37 9.25 3.58
CA SER A 12 0.66 8.00 3.86
C SER A 12 -0.69 7.94 3.15
N LYS A 13 -1.48 9.02 3.19
CA LYS A 13 -2.77 9.09 2.47
C LYS A 13 -2.59 8.90 0.96
N ARG A 14 -1.56 9.51 0.35
CA ARG A 14 -1.28 9.38 -1.09
C ARG A 14 -0.82 7.98 -1.45
N MET A 15 0.01 7.37 -0.62
CA MET A 15 0.45 5.99 -0.83
C MET A 15 -0.72 5.01 -0.70
N LEU A 16 -1.61 5.18 0.28
CA LEU A 16 -2.80 4.33 0.41
C LEU A 16 -3.78 4.48 -0.76
N LYS A 17 -3.84 5.65 -1.41
CA LYS A 17 -4.61 5.83 -2.66
C LYS A 17 -4.08 4.96 -3.81
N ILE A 18 -2.78 4.65 -3.83
CA ILE A 18 -2.22 3.74 -4.83
C ILE A 18 -2.90 2.38 -4.73
N ASN A 19 -3.07 1.83 -3.53
CA ASN A 19 -3.75 0.54 -3.34
C ASN A 19 -5.17 0.56 -3.91
N GLY A 20 -5.94 1.63 -3.67
CA GLY A 20 -7.28 1.77 -4.25
C GLY A 20 -7.25 1.76 -5.78
N SER A 21 -6.30 2.47 -6.40
CA SER A 21 -6.13 2.43 -7.87
C SER A 21 -5.66 1.07 -8.39
N LEU A 22 -4.85 0.33 -7.63
CA LEU A 22 -4.45 -1.04 -7.98
C LEU A 22 -5.67 -1.97 -7.96
N ASP A 23 -6.53 -1.88 -6.94
CA ASP A 23 -7.76 -2.67 -6.83
C ASP A 23 -8.71 -2.39 -8.01
N GLU A 24 -8.91 -1.11 -8.35
CA GLU A 24 -9.69 -0.70 -9.53
C GLU A 24 -9.10 -1.27 -10.83
N THR A 25 -7.77 -1.27 -10.97
CA THR A 25 -7.09 -1.79 -12.15
C THR A 25 -7.21 -3.31 -12.24
N ILE A 26 -7.07 -4.03 -11.13
CA ILE A 26 -7.26 -5.50 -11.07
C ILE A 26 -8.70 -5.84 -11.45
N ALA A 27 -9.69 -5.11 -10.92
CA ALA A 27 -11.10 -5.32 -11.27
C ALA A 27 -11.36 -5.07 -12.76
N PHE A 28 -10.72 -4.06 -13.35
CA PHE A 28 -10.79 -3.80 -14.78
C PHE A 28 -10.22 -4.96 -15.60
N VAL A 29 -9.02 -5.45 -15.28
CA VAL A 29 -8.40 -6.60 -15.98
C VAL A 29 -9.27 -7.84 -15.84
N GLN A 30 -9.81 -8.11 -14.63
CA GLN A 30 -10.71 -9.24 -14.39
C GLN A 30 -11.95 -9.22 -15.28
N ALA A 31 -12.47 -8.02 -15.62
CA ALA A 31 -13.65 -7.88 -16.46
C ALA A 31 -13.37 -8.02 -17.97
N HIS A 32 -12.11 -7.90 -18.41
CA HIS A 32 -11.76 -7.76 -19.83
C HIS A 32 -10.74 -8.78 -20.35
N CYS A 33 -10.03 -9.48 -19.47
CA CYS A 33 -8.96 -10.40 -19.82
C CYS A 33 -9.28 -11.83 -19.38
N SER A 34 -8.48 -12.77 -19.87
CA SER A 34 -8.54 -14.16 -19.43
C SER A 34 -8.09 -14.33 -17.97
N ASN A 35 -8.41 -15.48 -17.37
CA ASN A 35 -7.93 -15.80 -16.03
C ASN A 35 -6.41 -15.91 -15.95
N GLU A 36 -5.74 -16.38 -17.02
CA GLU A 36 -4.27 -16.47 -17.06
C GLU A 36 -3.64 -15.07 -17.00
N GLU A 37 -4.09 -14.16 -17.85
CA GLU A 37 -3.66 -12.74 -17.84
C GLU A 37 -3.94 -12.06 -16.50
N LEU A 38 -5.11 -12.35 -15.89
CA LEU A 38 -5.48 -11.81 -14.59
C LEU A 38 -4.52 -12.26 -13.48
N GLU A 39 -4.16 -13.55 -13.45
CA GLU A 39 -3.28 -14.07 -12.41
C GLU A 39 -1.85 -13.53 -12.55
N ASP A 40 -1.32 -13.46 -13.77
CA ASP A 40 -0.03 -12.82 -14.03
C ASP A 40 -0.04 -11.34 -13.61
N PHE A 41 -1.13 -10.63 -13.93
CA PHE A 41 -1.29 -9.24 -13.55
C PHE A 41 -1.39 -9.04 -12.04
N LYS A 42 -2.18 -9.85 -11.33
CA LYS A 42 -2.28 -9.82 -9.86
C LYS A 42 -0.93 -10.06 -9.20
N HIS A 43 -0.11 -10.95 -9.73
CA HIS A 43 1.23 -11.21 -9.20
C HIS A 43 2.09 -9.95 -9.27
N ALA A 44 2.14 -9.29 -10.43
CA ALA A 44 2.86 -8.04 -10.61
C ALA A 44 2.32 -6.91 -9.70
N MET A 45 1.00 -6.77 -9.58
CA MET A 45 0.40 -5.75 -8.71
C MET A 45 0.65 -6.01 -7.23
N GLY A 46 0.73 -7.28 -6.82
CA GLY A 46 1.14 -7.69 -5.47
C GLY A 46 2.53 -7.19 -5.11
N GLU A 47 3.49 -7.28 -6.05
CA GLU A 47 4.84 -6.73 -5.85
C GLU A 47 4.85 -5.21 -5.72
N VAL A 48 4.07 -4.50 -6.54
CA VAL A 48 3.93 -3.04 -6.45
C VAL A 48 3.36 -2.63 -5.09
N MET A 49 2.28 -3.28 -4.66
CA MET A 49 1.66 -3.02 -3.36
C MET A 49 2.66 -3.29 -2.22
N TYR A 50 3.38 -4.42 -2.28
CA TYR A 50 4.43 -4.74 -1.32
C TYR A 50 5.49 -3.64 -1.24
N MET A 51 5.96 -3.14 -2.38
CA MET A 51 6.98 -2.10 -2.42
C MET A 51 6.51 -0.76 -1.84
N VAL A 52 5.25 -0.37 -2.06
CA VAL A 52 4.67 0.83 -1.43
C VAL A 52 4.67 0.70 0.09
N PHE A 53 4.25 -0.46 0.61
CA PHE A 53 4.26 -0.70 2.06
C PHE A 53 5.67 -0.75 2.64
N GLU A 54 6.51 -1.62 2.10
CA GLU A 54 7.84 -1.89 2.64
C GLU A 54 8.77 -0.67 2.55
N LYS A 55 8.74 0.06 1.44
CA LYS A 55 9.68 1.16 1.19
C LYS A 55 9.19 2.52 1.68
N VAL A 56 7.87 2.70 1.84
CA VAL A 56 7.30 4.00 2.20
C VAL A 56 6.48 3.95 3.47
N LEU A 57 5.38 3.18 3.50
CA LEU A 57 4.44 3.23 4.62
C LEU A 57 5.05 2.70 5.92
N ILE A 58 5.72 1.54 5.90
CA ILE A 58 6.34 0.96 7.10
C ILE A 58 7.37 1.92 7.72
N PRO A 59 8.32 2.51 6.96
CA PRO A 59 9.23 3.48 7.58
C PRO A 59 8.53 4.75 8.06
N VAL A 60 7.45 5.20 7.41
CA VAL A 60 6.62 6.31 7.92
C VAL A 60 6.03 5.95 9.28
N TYR A 61 5.41 4.78 9.39
CA TYR A 61 4.83 4.29 10.63
C TYR A 61 5.88 4.07 11.72
N LYS A 62 7.08 3.57 11.40
CA LYS A 62 8.17 3.45 12.37
C LYS A 62 8.59 4.81 12.95
N ARG A 63 8.45 5.89 12.17
CA ARG A 63 8.80 7.25 12.60
C ARG A 63 7.65 7.94 13.34
N HIS A 64 6.41 7.68 12.92
CA HIS A 64 5.15 8.22 13.46
C HIS A 64 4.12 7.09 13.69
N PRO A 65 4.28 6.30 14.77
CA PRO A 65 3.45 5.11 15.02
C PRO A 65 1.95 5.41 15.15
N GLU A 66 1.60 6.61 15.58
CA GLU A 66 0.21 7.04 15.72
C GLU A 66 -0.51 7.28 14.38
N LEU A 67 0.21 7.18 13.25
CA LEU A 67 -0.38 7.23 11.91
C LEU A 67 -0.82 5.86 11.39
N ILE A 68 -0.57 4.77 12.12
CA ILE A 68 -1.01 3.43 11.75
C ILE A 68 -2.54 3.39 11.77
N PRO A 69 -3.19 2.96 10.67
CA PRO A 69 -4.65 2.81 10.64
C PRO A 69 -5.14 1.80 11.68
N GLU A 70 -6.31 2.05 12.26
CA GLU A 70 -6.93 1.14 13.22
C GLU A 70 -7.12 -0.26 12.61
N GLY A 71 -6.78 -1.29 13.38
CA GLY A 71 -6.85 -2.68 12.94
C GLY A 71 -5.69 -3.16 12.06
N GLN A 72 -4.77 -2.28 11.64
CA GLN A 72 -3.56 -2.72 10.93
C GLN A 72 -2.45 -3.12 11.89
N ARG A 73 -1.79 -4.22 11.56
CA ARG A 73 -0.56 -4.66 12.23
C ARG A 73 0.63 -4.33 11.35
N VAL A 74 1.62 -3.66 11.93
CA VAL A 74 2.90 -3.35 11.30
C VAL A 74 3.99 -4.00 12.12
N SER A 75 4.69 -4.96 11.51
CA SER A 75 5.76 -5.71 12.17
C SER A 75 6.85 -4.77 12.69
N GLY A 76 7.23 -4.98 13.95
CA GLY A 76 8.19 -4.17 14.69
C GLY A 76 7.62 -2.87 15.25
N ILE A 77 6.28 -2.70 15.28
CA ILE A 77 5.64 -1.51 15.88
C ILE A 77 4.42 -1.89 16.74
N THR A 78 3.50 -2.68 16.20
CA THR A 78 2.21 -3.02 16.85
C THR A 78 2.17 -4.47 17.35
N ASP A 79 3.34 -5.07 17.49
CA ASP A 79 3.55 -6.48 17.87
C ASP A 79 3.30 -6.69 19.37
#